data_AF-T0Z1M5-F1
#
_entry.id   AF-T0Z1M5-F1
#
_cell.length_a   1.000
_cell.length_b   1.000
_cell.length_c   1.000
_cell.angle_alpha   90.00
_cell.angle_beta   90.00
_cell.angle_gamma   90.00
#
_symmetry.space_group_name_H-M   'P 1'
#
loop_
_entity.id
_entity.type
_entity.pdbx_description
1 polymer ?
#
loop_
_entity_poly.entity_id
_entity_poly.type
_entity_poly.pdbx_seq_one_letter_code
_entity_poly.pdbx_strand_id
1 'polypeptide(L)'
;RSAPRSPPPTTEVTALVEQYRQGKLEQMPGRSLEETLEVMVRRELGQARDKAGDIAGRNLGLENPAVILAKSGARGSMLNLTQMAGAVGQQSVRGERLLRGYVHRTLPHFGRGDLGADARGFVSSSYKLGLSPTEYFFHSMGGPGVAGRHGRADEPLRLHAAAAHQRPRGPQGRRGRD
;
A
#
# COMPACT_ATOMS: atom_id res chain seq x y z
N ARG A 1 -0.88 21.76 -24.40
CA ARG A 1 0.26 20.89 -24.77
C ARG A 1 0.26 19.70 -23.81
N SER A 2 -0.16 18.53 -24.25
CA SER A 2 -0.16 17.31 -23.42
C SER A 2 1.27 16.78 -23.30
N ALA A 3 1.81 16.79 -22.08
CA ALA A 3 3.08 16.13 -21.78
C ALA A 3 3.02 14.64 -22.16
N PRO A 4 4.14 14.03 -22.58
CA PRO A 4 4.19 12.60 -22.89
C PRO A 4 3.74 11.81 -21.65
N ARG A 5 2.65 11.07 -21.78
CA ARG A 5 2.13 10.21 -20.71
C ARG A 5 3.11 9.06 -20.56
N SER A 6 3.75 8.95 -19.39
CA SER A 6 4.41 7.71 -18.98
C SER A 6 3.42 6.54 -19.15
N PRO A 7 3.87 5.37 -19.63
CA PRO A 7 2.99 4.21 -19.77
C PRO A 7 2.31 3.91 -18.41
N PRO A 8 1.07 3.38 -18.43
CA PRO A 8 0.39 3.04 -17.20
C PRO A 8 1.24 2.00 -16.43
N PRO A 9 1.27 2.06 -15.09
CA PRO A 9 2.13 1.19 -14.29
C PRO A 9 1.81 -0.30 -14.41
N THR A 10 0.64 -0.61 -14.95
CA THR A 10 0.22 -1.95 -15.35
C THR A 10 1.08 -2.54 -16.47
N THR A 11 1.71 -1.72 -17.32
CA THR A 11 2.58 -2.19 -18.42
C THR A 11 3.89 -2.79 -17.90
N GLU A 12 4.59 -2.09 -17.01
CA GLU A 12 5.88 -2.56 -16.45
C GLU A 12 5.68 -3.83 -15.59
N VAL A 13 4.59 -3.87 -14.82
CA VAL A 13 4.21 -5.08 -14.06
C VAL A 13 3.87 -6.24 -14.99
N THR A 14 3.17 -5.99 -16.09
CA THR A 14 2.90 -7.03 -17.10
C THR A 14 4.21 -7.59 -17.66
N ALA A 15 5.18 -6.73 -17.99
CA ALA A 15 6.49 -7.16 -18.48
C ALA A 15 7.24 -8.04 -17.46
N LEU A 16 7.24 -7.66 -16.16
CA LEU A 16 7.84 -8.48 -15.09
C LEU A 16 7.15 -9.84 -14.95
N VAL A 17 5.82 -9.87 -15.02
CA VAL A 17 5.03 -11.11 -14.96
C VAL A 17 5.32 -12.01 -16.17
N GLU A 18 5.48 -11.44 -17.36
CA GLU A 18 5.85 -12.17 -18.56
C GLU A 18 7.27 -12.75 -18.46
N GLN A 19 8.24 -11.98 -17.96
CA GLN A 19 9.60 -12.48 -17.73
C GLN A 19 9.61 -13.65 -16.73
N TYR A 20 8.82 -13.55 -15.66
CA TYR A 20 8.63 -14.65 -14.72
C TYR A 20 8.03 -15.89 -15.38
N ARG A 21 6.96 -15.74 -16.18
CA ARG A 21 6.33 -16.84 -16.90
C ARG A 21 7.25 -17.49 -17.93
N GLN A 22 8.16 -16.71 -18.53
CA GLN A 22 9.16 -17.20 -19.49
C GLN A 22 10.42 -17.77 -18.82
N GLY A 23 10.52 -17.73 -17.48
CA GLY A 23 11.72 -18.17 -16.75
C GLY A 23 12.94 -17.28 -16.98
N LYS A 24 12.75 -16.05 -17.48
CA LYS A 24 13.81 -15.07 -17.78
C LYS A 24 14.06 -14.10 -16.63
N LEU A 25 13.29 -14.20 -15.55
CA LEU A 25 13.40 -13.32 -14.40
C LEU A 25 14.69 -13.62 -13.63
N GLU A 26 15.54 -12.62 -13.44
CA GLU A 26 16.72 -12.75 -12.60
C GLU A 26 16.33 -12.86 -11.13
N GLN A 27 16.79 -13.92 -10.47
CA GLN A 27 16.52 -14.19 -9.06
C GLN A 27 17.37 -13.28 -8.18
N MET A 28 16.76 -12.65 -7.17
CA MET A 28 17.50 -11.90 -6.17
C MET A 28 18.23 -12.84 -5.20
N PRO A 29 19.45 -12.50 -4.74
CA PRO A 29 20.18 -13.32 -3.77
C PRO A 29 19.34 -13.58 -2.51
N GLY A 30 19.23 -14.85 -2.11
CA GLY A 30 18.50 -15.26 -0.89
C GLY A 30 16.98 -15.21 -0.99
N ARG A 31 16.40 -15.07 -2.19
CA ARG A 31 14.94 -15.09 -2.41
C ARG A 31 14.58 -16.08 -3.51
N SER A 32 13.39 -16.67 -3.45
CA SER A 32 12.81 -17.43 -4.57
C SER A 32 12.47 -16.52 -5.76
N LEU A 33 12.22 -17.12 -6.94
CA LEU A 33 11.77 -16.37 -8.13
C LEU A 33 10.42 -15.66 -7.88
N GLU A 34 9.51 -16.30 -7.15
CA GLU A 34 8.21 -15.72 -6.79
C GLU A 34 8.36 -14.52 -5.85
N GLU A 35 9.17 -14.65 -4.81
CA GLU A 35 9.47 -13.54 -3.90
C GLU A 35 10.19 -12.40 -4.62
N THR A 36 11.08 -12.73 -5.56
CA THR A 36 11.78 -11.76 -6.39
C THR A 36 10.80 -10.97 -7.26
N LEU A 37 9.87 -11.66 -7.93
CA LEU A 37 8.80 -11.02 -8.68
C LEU A 37 7.99 -10.07 -7.79
N GLU A 38 7.55 -10.53 -6.61
CA GLU A 38 6.73 -9.71 -5.71
C GLU A 38 7.46 -8.49 -5.16
N VAL A 39 8.77 -8.57 -4.93
CA VAL A 39 9.59 -7.40 -4.57
C VAL A 39 9.63 -6.40 -5.70
N MET A 40 9.92 -6.85 -6.93
CA MET A 40 10.04 -5.96 -8.08
C MET A 40 8.71 -5.30 -8.44
N VAL A 41 7.61 -6.06 -8.41
CA VAL A 41 6.27 -5.52 -8.66
C VAL A 41 5.86 -4.51 -7.59
N ARG A 42 6.09 -4.80 -6.29
CA ARG A 42 5.80 -3.83 -5.22
C ARG A 42 6.60 -2.53 -5.40
N ARG A 43 7.88 -2.65 -5.79
CA ARG A 43 8.72 -1.49 -6.06
C ARG A 43 8.15 -0.65 -7.20
N GLU A 44 7.81 -1.27 -8.31
CA GLU A 44 7.29 -0.57 -9.48
C GLU A 44 5.96 0.13 -9.19
N LEU A 45 5.03 -0.56 -8.53
CA LEU A 45 3.74 0.01 -8.15
C LEU A 45 3.88 1.15 -7.12
N GLY A 46 4.86 1.06 -6.22
CA GLY A 46 5.21 2.14 -5.30
C GLY A 46 5.69 3.38 -6.05
N GLN A 47 6.67 3.20 -6.95
CA GLN A 47 7.21 4.30 -7.76
C GLN A 47 6.14 4.94 -8.65
N ALA A 48 5.24 4.14 -9.22
CA ALA A 48 4.13 4.63 -10.01
C ALA A 48 3.19 5.55 -9.22
N ARG A 49 2.85 5.15 -7.98
CA ARG A 49 2.03 5.98 -7.08
C ARG A 49 2.75 7.27 -6.73
N ASP A 50 4.04 7.21 -6.42
CA ASP A 50 4.81 8.40 -6.04
C ASP A 50 4.91 9.39 -7.21
N LYS A 51 5.18 8.90 -8.43
CA LYS A 51 5.13 9.70 -9.67
C LYS A 51 3.75 10.33 -9.88
N ALA A 52 2.67 9.58 -9.66
CA ALA A 52 1.31 10.10 -9.76
C ALA A 52 1.06 11.22 -8.73
N GLY A 53 1.61 11.08 -7.52
CA GLY A 53 1.57 12.09 -6.47
C GLY A 53 2.29 13.38 -6.85
N ASP A 54 3.48 13.27 -7.42
CA ASP A 54 4.25 14.43 -7.88
C ASP A 54 3.56 15.18 -9.03
N ILE A 55 2.91 14.44 -9.93
CA ILE A 55 2.11 15.03 -11.02
C ILE A 55 0.86 15.72 -10.43
N ALA A 56 0.15 15.07 -9.51
CA ALA A 56 -1.02 15.63 -8.86
C ALA A 56 -0.68 16.91 -8.08
N GLY A 57 0.39 16.89 -7.29
CA GLY A 57 0.86 18.04 -6.52
C GLY A 57 1.25 19.23 -7.40
N ARG A 58 1.93 18.98 -8.53
CA ARG A 58 2.28 20.03 -9.50
C ARG A 58 1.04 20.62 -10.18
N ASN A 59 0.07 19.79 -10.57
CA ASN A 59 -1.15 20.26 -11.23
C ASN A 59 -2.09 21.03 -10.30
N LEU A 60 -2.10 20.72 -9.00
CA LEU A 60 -2.93 21.45 -8.03
C LEU A 60 -2.33 22.82 -7.64
N GLY A 61 -1.02 23.00 -7.80
CA GLY A 61 -0.32 24.25 -7.49
C GLY A 61 0.01 24.40 -6.00
N LEU A 62 1.06 25.19 -5.71
CA LEU A 62 1.53 25.41 -4.33
C LEU A 62 0.62 26.28 -3.49
N GLU A 63 -0.29 27.03 -4.12
CA GLU A 63 -1.27 27.88 -3.44
C GLU A 63 -2.52 27.11 -3.01
N ASN A 64 -2.68 25.87 -3.46
CA ASN A 64 -3.81 25.05 -3.07
C ASN A 64 -3.74 24.73 -1.57
N PRO A 65 -4.78 25.03 -0.77
CA PRO A 65 -4.77 24.76 0.66
C PRO A 65 -4.46 23.31 1.02
N ALA A 66 -4.91 22.33 0.20
CA ALA A 66 -4.61 20.93 0.43
C ALA A 66 -3.12 20.61 0.23
N VAL A 67 -2.47 21.25 -0.74
CA VAL A 67 -1.01 21.12 -0.97
C VAL A 67 -0.24 21.80 0.16
N ILE A 68 -0.66 22.99 0.59
CA ILE A 68 -0.04 23.71 1.70
C ILE A 68 -0.12 22.89 2.99
N LEU A 69 -1.30 22.36 3.33
CA LEU A 69 -1.51 21.54 4.53
C LEU A 69 -0.68 20.25 4.50
N ALA A 70 -0.62 19.59 3.34
CA ALA A 70 0.19 18.38 3.16
C ALA A 70 1.70 18.65 3.25
N LYS A 71 2.18 19.76 2.69
CA LYS A 71 3.62 20.13 2.70
C LYS A 71 4.10 20.70 4.03
N SER A 72 3.26 21.49 4.69
CA SER A 72 3.56 22.07 6.01
C SER A 72 3.54 21.03 7.13
N GLY A 73 2.98 19.83 6.88
CA GLY A 73 2.81 18.80 7.89
C GLY A 73 1.74 19.12 8.92
N ALA A 74 1.00 20.22 8.76
CA ALA A 74 -0.03 20.65 9.70
C ALA A 74 -1.22 19.68 9.71
N ARG A 75 -1.67 19.23 8.53
CA ARG A 75 -2.77 18.24 8.43
C ARG A 75 -2.78 17.53 7.08
N GLY A 76 -2.83 16.21 7.14
CA GLY A 76 -2.76 15.38 5.94
C GLY A 76 -1.34 15.26 5.39
N SER A 77 -1.14 14.31 4.49
CA SER A 77 0.15 14.01 3.88
C SER A 77 0.08 14.12 2.37
N MET A 78 1.24 14.19 1.71
CA MET A 78 1.32 14.06 0.25
C MET A 78 0.68 12.76 -0.23
N LEU A 79 0.75 11.68 0.55
CA LEU A 79 0.05 10.43 0.25
C LEU A 79 -1.47 10.63 0.18
N ASN A 80 -2.08 11.35 1.14
CA ASN A 80 -3.51 11.61 1.09
C ASN A 80 -3.91 12.39 -0.16
N LEU A 81 -3.12 13.39 -0.53
CA LEU A 81 -3.32 14.16 -1.75
C LEU A 81 -3.20 13.28 -3.01
N THR A 82 -2.21 12.39 -3.05
CA THR A 82 -2.05 11.40 -4.12
C THR A 82 -3.25 10.47 -4.22
N GLN A 83 -3.79 9.99 -3.10
CA GLN A 83 -4.98 9.13 -3.11
C GLN A 83 -6.24 9.88 -3.56
N MET A 84 -6.34 11.17 -3.22
CA MET A 84 -7.45 12.03 -3.64
C MET A 84 -7.44 12.33 -5.13
N ALA A 85 -6.28 12.62 -5.72
CA ALA A 85 -6.18 13.21 -7.06
C ALA A 85 -5.33 12.42 -8.07
N GLY A 86 -4.56 11.43 -7.64
CA GLY A 86 -3.68 10.61 -8.47
C GLY A 86 -4.15 9.17 -8.54
N ALA A 87 -3.71 8.34 -7.59
CA ALA A 87 -4.09 6.94 -7.46
C ALA A 87 -4.07 6.51 -5.98
N VAL A 88 -4.98 5.63 -5.58
CA VAL A 88 -4.99 5.09 -4.20
C VAL A 88 -3.77 4.20 -3.95
N GLY A 89 -3.39 3.41 -4.96
CA GLY A 89 -2.20 2.56 -4.94
C GLY A 89 -2.45 1.13 -4.44
N GLN A 90 -1.35 0.40 -4.21
CA GLN A 90 -1.38 -1.01 -3.84
C GLN A 90 -2.04 -1.24 -2.48
N GLN A 91 -3.06 -2.10 -2.46
CA GLN A 91 -3.67 -2.62 -1.24
C GLN A 91 -3.00 -3.94 -0.86
N SER A 92 -2.63 -4.08 0.41
CA SER A 92 -1.92 -5.26 0.90
C SER A 92 -2.59 -5.79 2.16
N VAL A 93 -2.57 -7.10 2.34
CA VAL A 93 -3.06 -7.77 3.55
C VAL A 93 -1.88 -8.49 4.18
N ARG A 94 -1.57 -8.15 5.44
CA ARG A 94 -0.40 -8.69 6.17
C ARG A 94 0.95 -8.45 5.45
N GLY A 95 1.09 -7.30 4.81
CA GLY A 95 2.33 -6.91 4.12
C GLY A 95 2.50 -7.49 2.71
N GLU A 96 1.61 -8.39 2.30
CA GLU A 96 1.66 -9.04 0.99
C GLU A 96 0.52 -8.57 0.08
N ARG A 97 0.75 -8.62 -1.23
CA ARG A 97 -0.29 -8.34 -2.24
C ARG A 97 -1.41 -9.37 -2.12
N LEU A 98 -2.60 -9.00 -2.57
CA LEU A 98 -3.78 -9.86 -2.46
C LEU A 98 -3.56 -11.15 -3.27
N LEU A 99 -3.50 -12.28 -2.55
CA LEU A 99 -3.27 -13.62 -3.10
C LEU A 99 -4.43 -14.57 -2.82
N ARG A 100 -5.11 -14.38 -1.67
CA ARG A 100 -6.11 -15.31 -1.13
C ARG A 100 -7.53 -14.82 -1.41
N GLY A 101 -8.43 -15.77 -1.64
CA GLY A 101 -9.84 -15.53 -1.92
C GLY A 101 -10.46 -16.78 -2.50
N TYR A 102 -10.46 -16.88 -3.83
CA TYR A 102 -11.00 -18.02 -4.58
C TYR A 102 -9.88 -18.96 -5.04
N VAL A 103 -10.27 -20.13 -5.56
CA VAL A 103 -9.32 -21.14 -6.07
C VAL A 103 -8.43 -20.54 -7.16
N HIS A 104 -7.17 -20.28 -6.81
CA HIS A 104 -6.12 -19.66 -7.62
C HIS A 104 -6.46 -18.27 -8.20
N ARG A 105 -7.31 -17.47 -7.54
CA ARG A 105 -7.60 -16.08 -7.96
C ARG A 105 -8.18 -15.26 -6.81
N THR A 106 -8.06 -13.95 -6.88
CA THR A 106 -8.53 -13.02 -5.84
C THR A 106 -10.04 -12.76 -5.91
N LEU A 107 -10.59 -12.58 -7.12
CA LEU A 107 -12.02 -12.44 -7.39
C LEU A 107 -12.42 -13.31 -8.60
N PRO A 108 -13.71 -13.68 -8.75
CA PRO A 108 -14.18 -14.47 -9.90
C PRO A 108 -14.05 -13.74 -11.24
N HIS A 109 -13.86 -12.41 -11.19
CA HIS A 109 -13.74 -11.52 -12.34
C HIS A 109 -12.34 -11.58 -12.98
N PHE A 110 -11.37 -12.15 -12.26
CA PHE A 110 -10.00 -12.32 -12.75
C PHE A 110 -9.74 -13.76 -13.19
N GLY A 111 -8.76 -13.90 -14.09
CA GLY A 111 -8.25 -15.21 -14.52
C GLY A 111 -7.61 -15.98 -13.37
N ARG A 112 -7.58 -17.31 -13.49
CA ARG A 112 -6.83 -18.15 -12.54
C ARG A 112 -5.33 -17.91 -12.75
N GLY A 113 -4.58 -17.76 -11.66
CA GLY A 113 -3.14 -17.52 -11.69
C GLY A 113 -2.76 -16.12 -12.18
N ASP A 114 -3.68 -15.15 -12.16
CA ASP A 114 -3.37 -13.79 -12.57
C ASP A 114 -2.43 -13.11 -11.54
N LEU A 115 -1.29 -12.63 -12.04
CA LEU A 115 -0.25 -11.96 -11.25
C LEU A 115 -0.26 -10.44 -11.48
N GLY A 116 -1.15 -9.96 -12.34
CA GLY A 116 -1.28 -8.55 -12.72
C GLY A 116 -1.54 -7.63 -11.53
N ALA A 117 -1.27 -6.34 -11.73
CA ALA A 117 -1.45 -5.31 -10.71
C ALA A 117 -2.89 -5.28 -10.18
N ASP A 118 -3.86 -5.18 -11.10
CA ASP A 118 -5.29 -5.03 -10.78
C ASP A 118 -5.83 -6.28 -10.07
N ALA A 119 -5.49 -7.47 -10.59
CA ALA A 119 -5.89 -8.74 -10.01
C ALA A 119 -5.38 -8.92 -8.58
N ARG A 120 -4.26 -8.29 -8.21
CA ARG A 120 -3.69 -8.38 -6.86
C ARG A 120 -3.83 -7.09 -6.06
N GLY A 121 -4.84 -6.27 -6.37
CA GLY A 121 -5.29 -5.19 -5.51
C GLY A 121 -4.55 -3.87 -5.66
N PHE A 122 -3.94 -3.61 -6.82
CA PHE A 122 -3.56 -2.25 -7.17
C PHE A 122 -4.82 -1.45 -7.52
N VAL A 123 -5.00 -0.30 -6.86
CA VAL A 123 -6.09 0.63 -7.15
C VAL A 123 -5.52 1.80 -7.93
N SER A 124 -5.81 1.81 -9.23
CA SER A 124 -5.35 2.82 -10.18
C SER A 124 -6.16 4.11 -10.09
N SER A 125 -7.44 3.98 -9.70
CA SER A 125 -8.35 5.11 -9.52
C SER A 125 -7.99 5.97 -8.31
N SER A 126 -8.47 7.21 -8.32
CA SER A 126 -8.39 8.14 -7.18
C SER A 126 -9.78 8.36 -6.57
N TYR A 127 -9.83 8.88 -5.34
CA TYR A 127 -11.11 9.16 -4.68
C TYR A 127 -11.94 10.22 -5.43
N LYS A 128 -11.29 11.14 -6.16
CA LYS A 128 -12.00 12.11 -7.01
C LYS A 128 -12.71 11.46 -8.19
N LEU A 129 -12.10 10.45 -8.82
CA LEU A 129 -12.68 9.74 -9.96
C LEU A 129 -13.70 8.67 -9.52
N GLY A 130 -13.57 8.18 -8.29
CA GLY A 130 -14.34 7.04 -7.78
C GLY A 130 -13.64 5.72 -8.08
N LEU A 131 -13.93 4.71 -7.26
CA LEU A 131 -13.33 3.38 -7.38
C LEU A 131 -14.29 2.44 -8.12
N SER A 132 -13.75 1.60 -8.99
CA SER A 132 -14.52 0.48 -9.54
C SER A 132 -14.93 -0.51 -8.44
N PRO A 133 -15.96 -1.36 -8.63
CA PRO A 133 -16.40 -2.31 -7.60
C PRO A 133 -15.29 -3.25 -7.12
N THR A 134 -14.41 -3.70 -8.02
CA THR A 134 -13.25 -4.56 -7.69
C THR A 134 -12.21 -3.80 -6.87
N GLU A 135 -11.88 -2.57 -7.28
CA GLU A 135 -10.98 -1.69 -6.52
C GLU A 135 -11.53 -1.36 -5.14
N TYR A 136 -12.82 -1.07 -5.03
CA TYR A 136 -13.48 -0.80 -3.74
C TYR A 136 -13.43 -2.02 -2.81
N PHE A 137 -13.66 -3.22 -3.35
CA PHE A 137 -13.53 -4.46 -2.59
C PHE A 137 -12.10 -4.65 -2.06
N PHE A 138 -11.09 -4.46 -2.91
CA PHE A 138 -9.68 -4.54 -2.49
C PHE A 138 -9.30 -3.46 -1.49
N HIS A 139 -9.78 -2.23 -1.68
CA HIS A 139 -9.57 -1.12 -0.76
C HIS A 139 -10.16 -1.38 0.62
N SER A 140 -11.37 -1.94 0.65
CA SER A 140 -12.05 -2.31 1.90
C SER A 140 -11.26 -3.40 2.66
N MET A 141 -10.62 -4.33 1.94
CA MET A 141 -9.75 -5.35 2.55
C MET A 141 -8.39 -4.82 3.01
N GLY A 142 -7.85 -3.77 2.36
CA GLY A 142 -6.57 -3.15 2.70
C GLY A 142 -6.62 -2.31 3.98
N GLY A 143 -7.82 -1.91 4.44
CA GLY A 143 -8.00 -1.24 5.72
C GLY A 143 -7.83 -2.18 6.92
N PRO A 144 -7.48 -1.66 8.11
CA PRO A 144 -7.37 -2.44 9.36
C PRO A 144 -8.69 -3.06 9.89
N GLY A 145 -9.71 -3.21 9.03
CA GLY A 145 -11.07 -3.63 9.42
C GLY A 145 -11.65 -4.83 8.67
N VAL A 146 -11.06 -5.29 7.55
CA VAL A 146 -11.67 -6.38 6.76
C VAL A 146 -10.68 -7.50 6.38
N ALA A 147 -9.42 -7.38 6.82
CA ALA A 147 -8.51 -8.52 6.96
C ALA A 147 -8.86 -9.35 8.22
N GLY A 148 -10.08 -9.89 8.26
CA GLY A 148 -10.57 -10.62 9.43
C GLY A 148 -10.75 -9.73 10.66
N ARG A 149 -11.46 -10.27 11.64
CA ARG A 149 -11.88 -9.71 12.92
C ARG A 149 -10.72 -9.28 13.87
N HIS A 150 -9.53 -8.95 13.37
CA HIS A 150 -8.31 -8.82 14.18
C HIS A 150 -7.59 -7.47 14.07
N GLY A 151 -7.72 -6.69 13.00
CA GLY A 151 -7.00 -5.41 12.89
C GLY A 151 -7.43 -4.35 13.91
N ARG A 152 -8.70 -4.38 14.36
CA ARG A 152 -9.21 -3.54 15.45
C ARG A 152 -8.75 -4.00 16.85
N ALA A 153 -8.20 -5.22 16.97
CA ALA A 153 -7.70 -5.77 18.24
C ALA A 153 -6.24 -5.35 18.53
N ASP A 154 -5.48 -4.95 17.51
CA ASP A 154 -4.08 -4.55 17.68
C ASP A 154 -3.92 -3.13 18.22
N GLU A 155 -4.86 -2.23 17.96
CA GLU A 155 -4.80 -0.85 18.48
C GLU A 155 -4.93 -0.78 20.01
N PRO A 156 -5.89 -1.50 20.65
CA PRO A 156 -5.91 -1.66 22.10
C PRO A 156 -4.64 -2.32 22.65
N LEU A 157 -4.08 -3.32 21.95
CA LEU A 157 -2.88 -4.04 22.39
C LEU A 157 -1.64 -3.12 22.36
N ARG A 158 -1.50 -2.30 21.33
CA ARG A 158 -0.44 -1.29 21.23
C ARG A 158 -0.59 -0.20 22.28
N LEU A 159 -1.82 0.25 22.54
CA LEU A 159 -2.08 1.23 23.59
C LEU A 159 -1.75 0.65 24.97
N HIS A 160 -2.10 -0.62 25.23
CA HIS A 160 -1.75 -1.32 26.47
C HIS A 160 -0.23 -1.51 26.63
N ALA A 161 0.47 -1.90 25.57
CA ALA A 161 1.93 -2.05 25.60
C ALA A 161 2.64 -0.71 25.84
N ALA A 162 2.17 0.37 25.20
CA ALA A 162 2.70 1.72 25.43
C ALA A 162 2.42 2.21 26.87
N ALA A 163 1.21 1.97 27.40
CA ALA A 163 0.85 2.31 28.77
C ALA A 163 1.62 1.48 29.82
N ALA A 164 1.96 0.21 29.52
CA ALA A 164 2.79 -0.62 30.38
C ALA A 164 4.23 -0.09 30.47
N HIS A 165 4.77 0.46 29.38
CA HIS A 165 6.12 1.00 29.35
C HIS A 165 6.27 2.36 30.06
N GLN A 166 5.18 3.12 30.19
CA GLN A 166 5.15 4.41 30.87
C GLN A 166 4.86 4.30 32.38
N ARG A 167 4.75 3.10 32.96
CA ARG A 167 4.55 2.96 34.41
C ARG A 167 5.83 3.38 35.15
N PRO A 168 5.76 4.37 36.07
CA PRO A 168 6.92 4.73 36.88
C PRO A 168 7.35 3.52 37.70
N ARG A 169 8.65 3.20 37.68
CA ARG A 169 9.23 2.19 38.58
C ARG A 169 8.93 2.67 40.01
N GLY A 170 8.15 1.89 40.76
CA GLY A 170 7.78 2.21 42.13
C GLY A 170 9.01 2.47 43.01
N PRO A 171 8.85 3.21 44.12
CA PRO A 171 9.97 3.60 44.97
C PRO A 171 10.68 2.34 45.48
N GLN A 172 11.96 2.19 45.15
CA GLN A 172 12.80 1.16 45.74
C GLN A 172 12.88 1.41 47.25
N GLY A 173 12.26 0.51 48.03
CA GLY A 173 12.29 0.57 49.48
C GLY A 173 13.74 0.59 49.97
N ARG A 174 14.14 1.70 50.59
CA ARG A 174 15.33 1.75 51.43
C ARG A 174 15.09 0.80 52.60
N ARG A 175 15.62 -0.41 52.52
CA ARG A 175 15.81 -1.26 53.71
C ARG A 175 16.88 -0.58 54.55
N GLY A 176 16.49 -0.12 55.73
CA GLY A 176 17.42 0.26 56.79
C GLY A 176 18.34 -0.91 57.08
N ARG A 177 19.64 -0.61 57.20
CA ARG A 177 20.56 -1.42 57.98
C ARG A 177 20.63 -0.76 59.34
N ASP A 178 20.43 -1.58 60.36
CA ASP A 178 20.85 -1.33 61.74
C ASP A 178 22.35 -1.00 61.79
#